data_AF-A0A9E0DYY3-F1
#
_entry.id   AF-A0A9E0DYY3-F1
#
_cell.length_a   1.000
_cell.length_b   1.000
_cell.length_c   1.000
_cell.angle_alpha   90.00
_cell.angle_beta   90.00
_cell.angle_gamma   90.00
#
_symmetry.space_group_name_H-M   'P 1'
#
loop_
_entity.id
_entity.type
_entity.pdbx_description
1 polymer ?
#
loop_
_entity_poly.entity_id
_entity_poly.type
_entity_poly.pdbx_seq_one_letter_code
_entity_poly.pdbx_strand_id
1 'polypeptide(L)'
;SVIKGKSQQDFYATIVAKAKSFGHIECDAIIMDNGTNKTIPALRAEHPDAELSHEASIGKIAGDQLMKLMSMGMTYDEAVNIIIQGFLR
;
A
#
# COMPACT_ATOMS: atom_id res chain seq x y z
N SER A 1 -1.35 2.14 3.54
CA SER A 1 -2.75 2.26 4.00
C SER A 1 -3.27 0.95 4.59
N VAL A 2 -4.15 1.00 5.60
CA VAL A 2 -4.84 -0.19 6.12
C VAL A 2 -6.35 0.05 6.11
N ILE A 3 -7.09 -0.80 5.39
CA ILE A 3 -8.54 -0.72 5.23
C ILE A 3 -9.16 -1.86 6.03
N LYS A 4 -9.96 -1.54 7.05
CA LYS A 4 -10.54 -2.52 7.99
C LYS A 4 -12.07 -2.55 7.96
N GLY A 5 -12.66 -3.67 8.36
CA GLY A 5 -14.11 -3.78 8.55
C GLY A 5 -14.89 -3.59 7.25
N LYS A 6 -15.72 -2.54 7.17
CA LYS A 6 -16.49 -2.16 5.97
C LYS A 6 -16.02 -0.85 5.35
N SER A 7 -14.81 -0.40 5.72
CA SER A 7 -14.27 0.86 5.22
C SER A 7 -13.96 0.76 3.73
N GLN A 8 -14.14 1.87 3.02
CA GLN A 8 -13.76 2.04 1.63
C GLN A 8 -12.70 3.13 1.54
N GLN A 9 -11.66 2.88 0.75
CA GLN A 9 -10.65 3.88 0.42
C GLN A 9 -10.59 4.05 -1.09
N ASP A 10 -10.73 5.29 -1.53
CA ASP A 10 -10.44 5.70 -2.90
C ASP A 10 -9.21 6.61 -2.90
N PHE A 11 -8.15 6.21 -3.59
CA PHE A 11 -6.90 6.95 -3.72
C PHE A 11 -6.70 7.39 -5.17
N TYR A 12 -6.52 8.69 -5.37
CA TYR A 12 -6.26 9.29 -6.68
C TYR A 12 -4.96 10.09 -6.59
N ALA A 13 -3.98 9.74 -7.42
CA ALA A 13 -2.72 10.46 -7.51
C ALA A 13 -2.36 10.68 -8.97
N THR A 14 -1.83 11.86 -9.30
CA THR A 14 -1.33 12.15 -10.65
C THR A 14 -0.03 12.92 -10.55
N ILE A 15 1.03 12.39 -11.15
CA ILE A 15 2.28 13.12 -11.37
C ILE A 15 2.30 13.64 -12.80
N VAL A 16 2.66 14.92 -12.96
CA VAL A 16 2.88 15.55 -14.25
C VAL A 16 4.28 16.14 -14.30
N ALA A 17 5.14 15.58 -15.16
CA ALA A 17 6.50 16.04 -15.38
C ALA A 17 6.57 16.92 -16.63
N LYS A 18 6.83 18.22 -16.45
CA LYS A 18 6.93 19.21 -17.53
C LYS A 18 8.36 19.56 -17.95
N ALA A 19 9.34 19.02 -17.24
CA ALA A 19 10.77 19.24 -17.46
C ALA A 19 11.53 17.95 -17.13
N LYS A 20 12.84 17.93 -17.40
CA LYS A 20 13.74 16.88 -16.92
C LYS A 20 13.58 16.70 -15.41
N SER A 21 12.97 15.60 -15.00
CA SER A 21 12.55 15.38 -13.61
C SER A 21 12.39 13.89 -13.32
N PHE A 22 12.48 13.56 -12.04
CA PHE A 22 12.27 12.21 -11.52
C PHE A 22 11.05 12.23 -10.60
N GLY A 23 10.15 11.27 -10.75
CA GLY A 23 8.97 11.15 -9.93
C GLY A 23 8.63 9.69 -9.65
N HIS A 24 8.21 9.40 -8.42
CA HIS A 24 7.84 8.07 -8.01
C HIS A 24 6.51 8.12 -7.24
N ILE A 25 5.62 7.19 -7.54
CA ILE A 25 4.38 6.96 -6.79
C ILE A 25 4.40 5.54 -6.25
N GLU A 26 4.38 5.41 -4.92
CA GLU A 26 4.22 4.14 -4.24
C GLU A 26 2.83 4.06 -3.59
N CYS A 27 2.11 2.97 -3.82
CA CYS A 27 0.73 2.76 -3.40
C CYS A 27 0.57 1.44 -2.68
N ASP A 28 0.77 1.47 -1.37
CA ASP A 28 0.71 0.28 -0.53
C ASP A 28 -0.56 0.24 0.31
N ALA A 29 -1.33 -0.84 0.18
CA ALA A 29 -2.55 -1.08 0.95
C ALA A 29 -2.68 -2.52 1.48
N ILE A 30 -3.08 -2.63 2.75
CA ILE A 30 -3.58 -3.87 3.34
C ILE A 30 -5.10 -3.77 3.48
N ILE A 31 -5.81 -4.77 2.95
CA ILE A 31 -7.24 -4.98 3.14
C ILE A 31 -7.45 -6.03 4.22
N MET A 32 -8.31 -5.71 5.18
CA MET A 32 -8.80 -6.60 6.24
C MET A 32 -10.32 -6.71 6.17
N ASP A 33 -10.84 -7.89 6.52
CA ASP A 33 -12.26 -8.21 6.54
C ASP A 33 -12.96 -7.92 5.20
N ASN A 34 -13.94 -7.00 5.19
CA ASN A 34 -14.71 -6.59 4.01
C ASN A 34 -14.30 -5.19 3.53
N GLY A 35 -13.08 -4.75 3.85
CA GLY A 35 -12.55 -3.49 3.37
C GLY A 35 -12.47 -3.46 1.85
N THR A 36 -12.63 -2.28 1.26
CA THR A 36 -12.46 -2.09 -0.19
C THR A 36 -11.46 -0.99 -0.46
N ASN A 37 -10.61 -1.19 -1.47
CA ASN A 37 -9.66 -0.18 -1.94
C ASN A 37 -9.83 0.00 -3.45
N LYS A 38 -9.80 1.26 -3.87
CA LYS A 38 -9.70 1.68 -5.26
C LYS A 38 -8.53 2.65 -5.37
N THR A 39 -7.50 2.29 -6.11
CA THR A 39 -6.32 3.13 -6.33
C THR A 39 -6.20 3.45 -7.81
N ILE A 40 -6.20 4.75 -8.15
CA ILE A 40 -6.06 5.26 -9.52
C ILE A 40 -4.86 6.22 -9.56
N PRO A 41 -3.66 5.70 -9.82
CA PRO A 41 -2.47 6.49 -10.08
C PRO A 41 -2.35 6.83 -11.56
N ALA A 42 -1.81 8.01 -11.87
CA ALA A 42 -1.53 8.43 -13.24
C ALA A 42 -0.16 9.11 -13.33
N LEU A 43 0.59 8.77 -14.38
CA LEU A 43 1.87 9.39 -14.71
C LEU A 43 1.72 10.10 -16.05
N ARG A 44 2.10 11.38 -16.11
CA ARG A 44 2.11 12.18 -17.34
C ARG A 44 3.51 12.76 -17.53
N ALA A 45 4.27 12.18 -18.44
CA ALA A 45 5.56 12.72 -18.87
C ALA A 45 5.36 13.61 -20.10
N GLU A 46 5.54 14.92 -19.92
CA GLU A 46 5.45 15.94 -20.98
C GLU A 46 6.84 16.44 -21.42
N HIS A 47 7.92 15.83 -20.91
CA HIS A 47 9.30 16.12 -21.27
C HIS A 47 10.05 14.80 -21.57
N PRO A 48 10.87 14.72 -22.63
CA PRO A 48 11.55 13.47 -23.04
C PRO A 48 12.54 12.93 -21.99
N ASP A 49 13.19 13.82 -21.24
CA ASP A 49 14.09 13.43 -20.14
C ASP A 49 13.37 13.25 -18.79
N ALA A 50 12.05 13.06 -18.78
CA ALA A 50 11.32 12.77 -17.55
C ALA A 50 11.30 11.27 -17.26
N GLU A 51 11.65 10.90 -16.03
CA GLU A 51 11.63 9.53 -15.54
C GLU A 51 10.57 9.42 -14.44
N LEU A 52 9.49 8.71 -14.74
CA LEU A 52 8.39 8.50 -13.80
C LEU A 52 8.21 7.01 -13.55
N SER A 53 8.09 6.61 -12.29
CA SER A 53 7.78 5.24 -11.90
C SER A 53 6.58 5.16 -10.98
N HIS A 54 5.89 4.03 -11.04
CA HIS A 54 4.76 3.74 -10.18
C HIS A 54 4.81 2.29 -9.70
N GLU A 55 4.65 2.12 -8.40
CA GLU A 55 4.55 0.83 -7.73
C GLU A 55 3.27 0.79 -6.89
N ALA A 56 2.57 -0.34 -6.92
CA ALA A 56 1.36 -0.56 -6.13
C ALA A 56 1.29 -1.99 -5.61
N SER A 57 1.11 -2.15 -4.30
CA SER A 57 0.86 -3.43 -3.64
C SER A 57 -0.43 -3.34 -2.83
N ILE A 58 -1.47 -4.05 -3.28
CA ILE A 58 -2.72 -4.19 -2.54
C ILE A 58 -2.89 -5.66 -2.16
N GLY A 59 -2.87 -5.93 -0.85
CA GLY A 59 -2.89 -7.30 -0.35
C GLY A 59 -3.69 -7.47 0.92
N LYS A 60 -3.74 -8.71 1.43
CA LYS A 60 -4.23 -9.03 2.76
C LYS A 60 -3.06 -9.39 3.67
N ILE A 61 -3.27 -9.39 4.98
CA ILE A 61 -2.29 -9.94 5.93
C ILE A 61 -2.03 -11.42 5.58
N ALA A 62 -0.77 -11.77 5.33
CA ALA A 62 -0.39 -13.13 4.99
C ALA A 62 -0.58 -14.05 6.21
N GLY A 63 -1.39 -15.11 6.04
CA GLY A 63 -1.70 -16.06 7.11
C GLY A 63 -0.47 -16.71 7.73
N ASP A 64 0.56 -17.00 6.92
CA ASP A 64 1.80 -17.63 7.38
C ASP A 64 2.65 -16.69 8.26
N GLN A 65 2.67 -15.39 7.96
CA GLN A 65 3.33 -14.41 8.84
C GLN A 65 2.61 -14.29 10.17
N LEU A 66 1.27 -14.23 10.13
CA LEU A 66 0.44 -14.17 11.33
C LEU A 66 0.64 -15.42 12.19
N MET A 67 0.56 -16.61 11.59
CA MET A 67 0.79 -17.90 12.27
C MET A 67 2.18 -17.98 12.89
N LYS A 68 3.22 -17.50 12.18
CA LYS A 68 4.58 -17.46 12.70
C LYS A 68 4.69 -16.57 13.95
N LEU A 69 4.14 -15.36 13.90
CA LEU A 69 4.14 -14.43 15.04
C LEU A 69 3.38 -15.02 16.24
N MET A 70 2.21 -15.61 16.00
CA MET A 70 1.44 -16.28 17.05
C MET A 70 2.17 -17.48 17.64
N SER A 71 2.89 -18.27 16.82
CA SER A 71 3.73 -19.38 17.31
C SER A 71 4.88 -18.94 18.21
N MET A 72 5.30 -17.67 18.13
CA MET A 72 6.30 -17.06 19.01
C MET A 72 5.68 -16.52 20.32
N GLY A 73 4.41 -16.81 20.59
CA GLY A 73 3.72 -16.47 21.83
C GLY A 73 2.90 -15.18 21.80
N MET A 74 2.79 -14.53 20.63
CA MET A 74 1.98 -13.32 20.47
C MET A 74 0.49 -13.66 20.35
N THR A 75 -0.37 -12.79 20.90
CA THR A 75 -1.80 -12.83 20.60
C THR A 75 -2.06 -12.44 19.14
N TYR A 76 -3.25 -12.78 18.63
CA TYR A 76 -3.66 -12.40 17.27
C TYR A 76 -3.54 -10.89 17.04
N ASP A 77 -4.04 -10.08 17.99
CA ASP A 77 -4.03 -8.62 17.87
C ASP A 77 -2.62 -8.03 17.92
N GLU A 78 -1.74 -8.58 18.76
CA GLU A 78 -0.31 -8.19 18.81
C GLU A 78 0.40 -8.52 17.49
N ALA A 79 0.18 -9.73 16.96
CA ALA A 79 0.76 -10.17 15.70
C ALA A 79 0.28 -9.30 14.52
N VAL A 80 -1.03 -9.02 14.44
CA VAL A 80 -1.61 -8.11 13.45
C VAL A 80 -1.01 -6.71 13.58
N ASN A 81 -0.87 -6.20 14.79
CA ASN A 81 -0.30 -4.87 15.02
C ASN A 81 1.16 -4.79 14.58
N ILE A 82 1.98 -5.82 14.85
CA ILE A 82 3.36 -5.89 14.37
C ILE A 82 3.43 -5.91 12.84
N ILE A 83 2.58 -6.69 12.16
CA ILE A 83 2.54 -6.74 10.69
C ILE A 83 2.16 -5.36 10.14
N ILE A 84 1.15 -4.71 10.71
CA ILE A 84 0.72 -3.37 10.29
C ILE A 84 1.83 -2.34 10.54
N GLN A 85 2.51 -2.39 11.68
CA GLN A 85 3.63 -1.49 11.98
C GLN A 85 4.82 -1.68 11.04
N GLY A 86 5.11 -2.93 10.63
CA GLY A 86 6.12 -3.22 9.63
C GLY A 86 5.74 -2.73 8.23
N PHE A 87 4.45 -2.72 7.90
CA PHE A 87 3.92 -2.26 6.62
C PHE A 87 3.82 -0.74 6.49
N LEU A 88 3.61 -0.02 7.61
CA LEU A 88 3.50 1.44 7.62
C LEU A 88 4.85 2.15 7.82
N ARG A 89 5.96 1.41 7.75
CA ARG A 89 7.32 1.90 7.98
C ARG A 89 8.02 2.29 6.69
#